data_AF-A0A4Y6IDD6-F1
#
_entry.id   AF-A0A4Y6IDD6-F1
#
_cell.length_a   1.000
_cell.length_b   1.000
_cell.length_c   1.000
_cell.angle_alpha   90.00
_cell.angle_beta   90.00
_cell.angle_gamma   90.00
#
_symmetry.space_group_name_H-M   'P 1'
#
loop_
_entity.id
_entity.type
_entity.pdbx_description
1 polymer ?
#
loop_
_entity_poly.entity_id
_entity_poly.type
_entity_poly.pdbx_seq_one_letter_code
_entity_poly.pdbx_strand_id
1 'polypeptide(L)'
;MTTLPLKWLCIAAALTVSGCQSSSSLLEDYAGKIRDQMQTQIGNDGTKVFVYTLKITEPSSNHEYIKPTSRKEALIMANNAKELRDLVTEQTELGLEKTLEMTQYCREGYIELNRLITSDRGEIRGECNESATTADREQYSR
;
A
#
# COMPACT_ATOMS: atom_id res chain seq x y z
N MET A 1 -30.08 44.39 34.93
CA MET A 1 -30.92 43.53 34.07
C MET A 1 -30.13 43.25 32.80
N THR A 2 -29.39 42.15 32.83
CA THR A 2 -29.42 41.03 31.86
C THR A 2 -28.61 41.24 30.58
N THR A 3 -27.66 40.33 30.44
CA THR A 3 -26.60 40.11 29.45
C THR A 3 -27.09 39.85 28.03
N LEU A 4 -26.29 40.22 27.02
CA LEU A 4 -26.18 39.50 25.74
C LEU A 4 -24.80 39.80 25.10
N PRO A 5 -23.84 38.86 25.07
CA PRO A 5 -22.61 39.06 24.33
C PRO A 5 -22.84 38.84 22.82
N LEU A 6 -22.81 39.94 22.07
CA LEU A 6 -22.74 40.00 20.61
C LEU A 6 -21.35 39.51 20.13
N LYS A 7 -21.06 38.22 20.32
CA LYS A 7 -19.75 37.61 20.01
C LYS A 7 -19.85 36.31 19.22
N TRP A 8 -20.97 36.04 18.56
CA TRP A 8 -21.19 34.75 17.88
C TRP A 8 -21.95 34.92 16.57
N LEU A 9 -21.43 35.76 15.67
CA LEU A 9 -21.87 35.80 14.28
C LEU A 9 -20.65 36.17 13.43
N CYS A 10 -20.34 35.36 12.41
CA CYS A 10 -19.36 35.60 11.34
C CYS A 10 -17.96 34.96 11.40
N ILE A 11 -17.66 33.98 12.26
CA ILE A 11 -16.44 33.17 12.04
C ILE A 11 -16.80 31.99 11.13
N ALA A 12 -16.53 32.21 9.84
CA ALA A 12 -16.20 31.21 8.84
C ALA A 12 -17.09 29.97 8.85
N ALA A 13 -18.28 30.10 8.24
CA ALA A 13 -18.99 28.98 7.66
C ALA A 13 -17.97 28.17 6.82
N ALA A 14 -17.78 26.94 7.30
CA ALA A 14 -16.70 26.07 6.95
C ALA A 14 -16.57 25.92 5.43
N LEU A 15 -15.36 26.11 4.96
CA LEU A 15 -14.85 25.57 3.70
C LEU A 15 -15.22 24.09 3.66
N THR A 16 -16.32 23.75 3.01
CA THR A 16 -16.63 22.37 2.63
C THR A 16 -15.62 21.99 1.57
N VAL A 17 -14.50 21.44 2.02
CA VAL A 17 -13.59 20.67 1.17
C VAL A 17 -14.38 19.47 0.70
N SER A 18 -15.07 19.61 -0.42
CA SER A 18 -15.48 18.50 -1.27
C SER A 18 -14.20 17.91 -1.85
N GLY A 19 -13.52 17.09 -1.06
CA GLY A 19 -12.50 16.19 -1.55
C GLY A 19 -13.17 15.25 -2.53
N CYS A 20 -12.93 15.45 -3.81
CA CYS A 20 -13.34 14.50 -4.83
C CYS A 20 -12.39 13.31 -4.70
N GLN A 21 -12.77 12.32 -3.89
CA GLN A 21 -12.09 11.04 -3.88
C GLN A 21 -12.50 10.32 -5.17
N SER A 22 -11.77 10.57 -6.26
CA SER A 22 -11.88 9.74 -7.46
C SER A 22 -11.22 8.40 -7.14
N SER A 23 -11.92 7.51 -6.44
CA SER A 23 -11.53 6.11 -6.38
C SER A 23 -11.53 5.60 -7.82
N SER A 24 -10.34 5.32 -8.34
CA SER A 24 -10.13 5.06 -9.76
C SER A 24 -10.89 3.80 -10.18
N SER A 25 -11.56 3.86 -11.33
CA SER A 25 -12.21 2.70 -11.95
C SER A 25 -11.26 1.50 -12.09
N LEU A 26 -9.95 1.76 -12.14
CA LEU A 26 -8.92 0.72 -12.10
C LEU A 26 -9.00 -0.14 -10.84
N LEU A 27 -9.22 0.43 -9.65
CA LEU A 27 -9.31 -0.38 -8.43
C LEU A 27 -10.51 -1.34 -8.48
N GLU A 28 -11.63 -0.90 -9.06
CA GLU A 28 -12.79 -1.76 -9.31
C GLU A 28 -12.45 -2.88 -10.31
N ASP A 29 -11.68 -2.58 -11.37
CA ASP A 29 -11.22 -3.57 -12.35
C ASP A 29 -10.33 -4.66 -11.74
N TYR A 30 -9.66 -4.37 -10.61
CA TYR A 30 -8.78 -5.29 -9.88
C TYR A 30 -9.40 -5.87 -8.59
N ALA A 31 -10.65 -5.55 -8.29
CA ALA A 31 -11.35 -6.08 -7.12
C ALA A 31 -11.39 -7.63 -7.16
N GLY A 32 -10.96 -8.26 -6.07
CA GLY A 32 -10.88 -9.74 -5.98
C GLY A 32 -9.74 -10.38 -6.79
N LYS A 33 -8.94 -9.59 -7.52
CA LYS A 33 -7.79 -10.06 -8.29
C LYS A 33 -6.47 -9.80 -7.58
N ILE A 34 -6.47 -8.97 -6.55
CA ILE A 34 -5.30 -8.69 -5.73
C ILE A 34 -5.16 -9.81 -4.68
N ARG A 35 -3.97 -10.40 -4.60
CA ARG A 35 -3.58 -11.32 -3.52
C ARG A 35 -2.31 -10.81 -2.87
N ASP A 36 -2.30 -10.80 -1.54
CA ASP A 36 -1.14 -10.47 -0.74
C ASP A 36 -0.66 -11.66 0.09
N GLN A 37 0.57 -11.55 0.57
CA GLN A 37 1.17 -12.48 1.52
C GLN A 37 2.25 -11.76 2.32
N MET A 38 2.42 -12.16 3.58
CA MET A 38 3.51 -11.71 4.43
C MET A 38 4.32 -12.93 4.89
N GLN A 39 5.63 -12.85 4.68
CA GLN A 39 6.61 -13.78 5.21
C GLN A 39 7.37 -13.08 6.33
N THR A 40 7.63 -13.77 7.43
CA THR A 40 8.32 -13.25 8.60
C THR A 40 9.53 -14.12 8.94
N GLN A 41 10.54 -13.52 9.58
CA GLN A 41 11.71 -14.24 10.05
C GLN A 41 12.28 -13.55 11.29
N ILE A 42 12.62 -14.34 12.31
CA ILE A 42 13.28 -13.87 13.52
C ILE A 42 14.70 -14.44 13.57
N GLY A 43 15.70 -13.56 13.61
CA GLY A 43 17.10 -13.90 13.79
C GLY A 43 17.42 -14.42 15.20
N ASN A 44 18.59 -15.05 15.34
CA ASN A 44 19.07 -15.55 16.63
C ASN A 44 19.31 -14.40 17.62
N ASP A 45 19.76 -13.26 17.12
CA ASP A 45 19.94 -11.99 17.83
C ASP A 45 18.61 -11.30 18.20
N GLY A 46 17.48 -11.82 17.73
CA GLY A 46 16.16 -11.23 17.93
C GLY A 46 15.76 -10.19 16.89
N THR A 47 16.57 -9.98 15.85
CA THR A 47 16.20 -9.13 14.72
C THR A 47 14.97 -9.69 14.01
N LYS A 48 13.97 -8.85 13.73
CA LYS A 48 12.72 -9.25 13.08
C LYS A 48 12.70 -8.67 11.67
N VAL A 49 12.57 -9.51 10.66
CA VAL A 49 12.45 -9.07 9.27
C VAL A 49 11.20 -9.65 8.64
N PHE A 50 10.66 -8.93 7.66
CA PHE A 50 9.53 -9.40 6.89
C PHE A 50 9.72 -9.15 5.40
N VAL A 51 8.99 -9.90 4.59
CA VAL A 51 8.76 -9.62 3.17
C VAL A 51 7.26 -9.64 2.95
N TYR A 52 6.72 -8.50 2.53
CA TYR A 52 5.34 -8.38 2.10
C TYR A 52 5.29 -8.37 0.58
N THR A 53 4.45 -9.21 -0.01
CA THR A 53 4.28 -9.31 -1.46
C THR A 53 2.82 -9.16 -1.82
N LEU A 54 2.52 -8.26 -2.76
CA LEU A 54 1.24 -8.12 -3.43
C LEU A 54 1.37 -8.58 -4.88
N LYS A 55 0.41 -9.37 -5.37
CA LYS A 55 0.33 -9.85 -6.75
C LYS A 55 -1.07 -9.64 -7.31
N ILE A 56 -1.15 -9.19 -8.55
CA ILE A 56 -2.39 -9.17 -9.32
C ILE A 56 -2.54 -10.53 -10.03
N THR A 57 -3.68 -11.18 -9.83
CA THR A 57 -3.91 -12.62 -10.11
C THR A 57 -4.60 -12.87 -11.44
N GLU A 58 -5.00 -11.83 -12.16
CA GLU A 58 -5.40 -12.03 -13.55
C GLU A 58 -4.22 -11.88 -14.49
N PRO A 59 -4.11 -12.77 -15.49
CA PRO A 59 -3.14 -12.59 -16.54
C PRO A 59 -3.53 -11.29 -17.23
N SER A 60 -2.63 -10.33 -17.23
CA SER A 60 -2.47 -9.51 -18.42
C SER A 60 -2.44 -10.53 -19.57
N SER A 61 -3.53 -10.60 -20.34
CA SER A 61 -3.75 -11.57 -21.42
C SER A 61 -2.42 -11.90 -22.07
N ASN A 62 -1.98 -13.17 -22.09
CA ASN A 62 -0.74 -13.65 -22.73
C ASN A 62 0.03 -12.47 -23.32
N HIS A 63 0.85 -11.77 -22.52
CA HIS A 63 1.55 -10.58 -22.99
C HIS A 63 2.65 -11.05 -23.95
N GLU A 64 2.21 -11.51 -25.11
CA GLU A 64 2.97 -11.40 -26.33
C GLU A 64 3.41 -9.94 -26.37
N TYR A 65 4.72 -9.75 -26.40
CA TYR A 65 5.30 -8.43 -26.44
C TYR A 65 4.76 -7.68 -27.66
N ILE A 66 3.73 -6.85 -27.46
CA ILE A 66 3.18 -6.03 -28.53
C ILE A 66 4.16 -4.88 -28.73
N LYS A 67 5.01 -5.00 -29.75
CA LYS A 67 5.85 -3.89 -30.17
C LYS A 67 4.94 -2.76 -30.67
N PRO A 68 5.00 -1.55 -30.08
CA PRO A 68 4.17 -0.44 -30.54
C PRO A 68 4.51 -0.12 -32.00
N THR A 69 3.47 0.06 -32.83
CA THR A 69 3.63 0.36 -34.25
C THR A 69 3.77 1.86 -34.51
N SER A 70 3.35 2.68 -33.55
CA SER A 70 3.46 4.14 -33.60
C SER A 70 3.96 4.75 -32.29
N ARG A 71 4.46 5.99 -32.39
CA ARG A 71 4.82 6.79 -31.21
C ARG A 71 3.62 7.04 -30.29
N LYS A 72 2.43 7.21 -30.87
CA LYS A 72 1.19 7.42 -30.10
C LYS A 72 0.85 6.20 -29.26
N GLU A 73 0.94 5.00 -29.83
CA GLU A 73 0.73 3.74 -29.11
C GLU A 73 1.76 3.53 -28.00
N ALA A 74 3.04 3.80 -28.28
CA ALA A 74 4.10 3.70 -27.28
C ALA A 74 3.83 4.61 -26.07
N LEU A 75 3.33 5.83 -26.29
CA LEU A 75 2.97 6.76 -25.22
C LEU A 75 1.77 6.25 -24.39
N ILE A 76 0.74 5.71 -25.04
CA ILE A 76 -0.42 5.14 -24.36
C ILE A 76 -0.01 3.95 -23.49
N MET A 77 0.77 3.01 -24.05
CA MET A 77 1.28 1.85 -23.31
C MET A 77 2.13 2.27 -22.11
N ALA A 78 3.02 3.26 -22.28
CA ALA A 78 3.83 3.77 -21.20
C ALA A 78 3.00 4.41 -20.08
N ASN A 79 1.94 5.14 -20.44
CA ASN A 79 1.04 5.76 -19.47
C ASN A 79 0.24 4.70 -18.70
N ASN A 80 -0.34 3.73 -19.38
CA ASN A 80 -1.09 2.64 -18.74
C ASN A 80 -0.18 1.83 -17.81
N ALA A 81 1.04 1.52 -18.25
CA ALA A 81 2.01 0.81 -17.41
C ALA A 81 2.40 1.63 -16.17
N LYS A 82 2.47 2.97 -16.28
CA LYS A 82 2.69 3.87 -15.15
C LYS A 82 1.49 3.83 -14.19
N GLU A 83 0.28 3.98 -14.70
CA GLU A 83 -0.94 3.97 -13.90
C GLU A 83 -1.10 2.67 -13.11
N LEU A 84 -0.78 1.54 -13.72
CA LEU A 84 -0.74 0.24 -13.03
C LEU A 84 0.34 0.16 -11.95
N ARG A 85 1.54 0.72 -12.20
CA ARG A 85 2.58 0.76 -11.16
C ARG A 85 2.16 1.64 -9.98
N ASP A 86 1.49 2.76 -10.26
CA ASP A 86 1.00 3.66 -9.21
C ASP A 86 -0.07 2.93 -8.36
N LEU A 87 -1.00 2.22 -9.00
CA LEU A 87 -1.99 1.36 -8.32
C LEU A 87 -1.32 0.28 -7.46
N VAL A 88 -0.37 -0.47 -8.03
CA VAL A 88 0.35 -1.52 -7.30
C VAL A 88 1.12 -0.93 -6.11
N THR A 89 1.71 0.25 -6.27
CA THR A 89 2.40 0.94 -5.17
C THR A 89 1.45 1.23 -4.02
N GLU A 90 0.35 1.91 -4.30
CA GLU A 90 -0.66 2.29 -3.29
C GLU A 90 -1.24 1.06 -2.58
N GLN A 91 -1.63 0.04 -3.32
CA GLN A 91 -2.20 -1.18 -2.74
C GLN A 91 -1.17 -1.98 -1.93
N THR A 92 0.11 -1.94 -2.33
CA THR A 92 1.18 -2.61 -1.59
C THR A 92 1.40 -1.93 -0.24
N GLU A 93 1.40 -0.59 -0.22
CA GLU A 93 1.57 0.19 1.00
C GLU A 93 0.39 0.01 1.96
N LEU A 94 -0.83 0.16 1.45
CA LEU A 94 -2.05 -0.01 2.25
C LEU A 94 -2.15 -1.43 2.83
N GLY A 95 -1.88 -2.45 2.02
CA GLY A 95 -1.95 -3.84 2.48
C GLY A 95 -0.84 -4.20 3.46
N LEU A 96 0.37 -3.66 3.28
CA LEU A 96 1.46 -3.81 4.25
C LEU A 96 1.10 -3.18 5.60
N GLU A 97 0.64 -1.92 5.60
CA GLU A 97 0.23 -1.22 6.80
C GLU A 97 -0.84 -2.01 7.57
N LYS A 98 -1.89 -2.41 6.87
CA LYS A 98 -2.98 -3.20 7.47
C LYS A 98 -2.51 -4.55 7.97
N THR A 99 -1.62 -5.23 7.26
CA THR A 99 -1.09 -6.52 7.70
C THR A 99 -0.25 -6.38 8.96
N LEU A 100 0.60 -5.35 9.05
CA LEU A 100 1.38 -5.07 10.26
C LEU A 100 0.48 -4.68 11.44
N GLU A 101 -0.56 -3.88 11.20
CA GLU A 101 -1.56 -3.54 12.22
C GLU A 101 -2.30 -4.78 12.72
N MET A 102 -2.74 -5.67 11.83
CA MET A 102 -3.48 -6.88 12.21
C MET A 102 -2.61 -7.92 12.92
N THR A 103 -1.37 -8.10 12.45
CA THR A 103 -0.46 -9.13 12.99
C THR A 103 0.31 -8.66 14.22
N GLN A 104 0.44 -7.35 14.40
CA GLN A 104 1.32 -6.73 15.40
C GLN A 104 2.77 -7.22 15.28
N TYR A 105 3.19 -7.60 14.05
CA TYR A 105 4.53 -8.14 13.83
C TYR A 105 5.60 -7.08 14.02
N CYS A 106 5.43 -5.83 13.59
CA CYS A 106 6.30 -4.72 13.98
C CYS A 106 5.47 -3.70 14.78
N ARG A 107 5.78 -3.53 16.07
CA ARG A 107 4.99 -2.66 16.99
C ARG A 107 5.51 -1.24 17.05
N GLU A 108 6.82 -1.06 16.89
CA GLU A 108 7.48 0.25 16.99
C GLU A 108 7.84 0.80 15.60
N GLY A 109 7.16 0.30 14.57
CA GLY A 109 7.45 0.59 13.17
C GLY A 109 8.56 -0.29 12.60
N TYR A 110 8.96 0.03 11.37
CA TYR A 110 9.98 -0.71 10.63
C TYR A 110 10.81 0.24 9.76
N ILE A 111 11.98 -0.22 9.36
CA ILE A 111 12.79 0.37 8.29
C ILE A 111 12.63 -0.46 7.01
N GLU A 112 12.43 0.22 5.88
CA GLU A 112 12.42 -0.44 4.57
C GLU A 112 13.86 -0.79 4.16
N LEU A 113 14.09 -2.06 3.85
CA LEU A 113 15.38 -2.57 3.38
C LEU A 113 15.44 -2.64 1.85
N ASN A 114 14.33 -3.00 1.21
CA ASN A 114 14.24 -3.12 -0.24
C ASN A 114 12.79 -2.99 -0.72
N ARG A 115 12.62 -2.49 -1.94
CA ARG A 115 11.33 -2.41 -2.63
C ARG A 115 11.46 -2.78 -4.10
N LEU A 116 10.50 -3.56 -4.58
CA LEU A 116 10.32 -3.90 -5.98
C LEU A 116 8.86 -3.62 -6.37
N ILE A 117 8.65 -2.66 -7.28
CA ILE A 117 7.33 -2.38 -7.85
C ILE A 117 7.36 -2.63 -9.35
N THR A 118 6.40 -3.41 -9.82
CA THR A 118 6.12 -3.72 -11.22
C THR A 118 4.62 -3.56 -11.47
N SER A 119 4.17 -3.60 -12.71
CA SER A 119 2.74 -3.40 -13.02
C SER A 119 1.84 -4.53 -12.51
N ASP A 120 2.40 -5.68 -12.12
CA ASP A 120 1.69 -6.88 -11.68
C ASP A 120 2.04 -7.32 -10.24
N ARG A 121 3.11 -6.78 -9.67
CA ARG A 121 3.61 -7.16 -8.34
C ARG A 121 4.26 -6.00 -7.61
N GLY A 122 3.96 -5.90 -6.31
CA GLY A 122 4.71 -5.09 -5.36
C GLY A 122 5.34 -5.97 -4.28
N GLU A 123 6.55 -5.64 -3.86
CA GLU A 123 7.25 -6.32 -2.78
C GLU A 123 8.00 -5.30 -1.93
N ILE A 124 7.85 -5.40 -0.60
CA ILE A 124 8.57 -4.59 0.38
C ILE A 124 9.20 -5.54 1.39
N ARG A 125 10.52 -5.42 1.58
CA ARG A 125 11.27 -6.09 2.64
C ARG A 125 11.60 -5.08 3.72
N GLY A 126 11.30 -5.39 4.97
CA GLY A 126 11.55 -4.51 6.10
C GLY A 126 12.16 -5.22 7.31
N GLU A 127 12.70 -4.42 8.22
CA GLU A 127 13.19 -4.83 9.54
C GLU A 127 12.45 -4.03 10.61
N CYS A 128 11.90 -4.70 11.63
CA CYS A 128 11.21 -4.01 12.72
C CYS A 128 12.20 -3.21 13.57
N ASN A 129 11.75 -2.09 14.13
CA ASN A 129 12.58 -1.27 15.02
C ASN A 129 12.84 -1.93 16.39
N GLU A 130 11.96 -2.85 16.79
CA GLU A 130 12.09 -3.60 18.03
C GLU A 130 12.58 -5.05 17.83
N SER A 131 13.22 -5.61 18.85
CA SER A 131 13.60 -7.03 18.87
C SER A 131 12.43 -7.96 19.20
N ALA A 132 12.56 -9.23 18.81
CA ALA A 132 11.59 -10.28 19.11
C ALA A 132 11.48 -10.55 20.61
N THR A 133 10.24 -10.47 21.10
CA THR A 133 9.84 -10.97 22.41
C THR A 133 9.75 -12.50 22.41
N THR A 134 9.62 -13.10 23.59
CA THR A 134 9.33 -14.54 23.70
C THR A 134 8.04 -14.93 22.97
N ALA A 135 7.00 -14.11 23.09
CA ALA A 135 5.73 -14.33 22.41
C ALA A 135 5.86 -14.27 20.88
N ASP A 136 6.66 -13.32 20.34
CA ASP A 136 6.94 -13.25 18.91
C ASP A 136 7.60 -14.55 18.42
N ARG A 137 8.54 -15.09 19.19
CA ARG A 137 9.21 -16.35 18.83
C ARG A 137 8.24 -17.52 18.85
N GLU A 138 7.35 -17.61 19.82
CA GLU A 138 6.34 -18.69 19.85
C GLU A 138 5.38 -18.62 18.65
N GLN A 139 4.99 -17.40 18.25
CA GLN A 139 4.04 -17.20 17.16
C GLN A 139 4.66 -17.31 15.75
N TYR A 140 5.90 -16.86 15.58
CA TYR A 140 6.53 -16.64 14.26
C TYR A 140 7.82 -17.44 14.02
N SER A 141 8.16 -18.43 14.85
CA SER A 141 9.37 -19.28 14.67
C SER A 141 9.25 -20.38 13.61
N ARG A 142 8.30 -20.28 12.67
CA ARG A 142 8.05 -21.30 11.63
C ARG A 142 8.53 -20.85 10.27
#